data_AF-A0A921MFU1-F1
#
_entry.id   AF-A0A921MFU1-F1
#
_cell.length_a   1.000
_cell.length_b   1.000
_cell.length_c   1.000
_cell.angle_alpha   90.00
_cell.angle_beta   90.00
_cell.angle_gamma   90.00
#
_symmetry.space_group_name_H-M   'P 1'
#
loop_
_entity.id
_entity.type
_entity.pdbx_description
1 polymer ?
#
loop_
_entity_poly.entity_id
_entity_poly.type
_entity_poly.pdbx_seq_one_letter_code
_entity_poly.pdbx_strand_id
1 'polypeptide(L)'
;MSSAAQIRLEANGPFDREAARTSLAVHAVEGLHLLEGASATMTRWVDVHGDPYAITVSLEETGATVTTGTRDAGVNDEIAARVRHWFDLDTDTSAIDRHLGADPFFAEQVRERPGLRMSRFQS
;
A
#
# COMPACT_ATOMS: atom_id res chain seq x y z
N MET A 1 23.25 -0.91 16.79
CA MET A 1 22.07 -1.30 16.01
C MET A 1 21.49 -0.04 15.40
N SER A 2 21.50 0.11 14.08
CA SER A 2 20.91 1.30 13.45
C SER A 2 19.40 1.24 13.63
N SER A 3 18.77 2.26 14.22
CA SER A 3 17.31 2.34 14.25
C SER A 3 16.77 2.47 12.82
N ALA A 4 15.73 1.71 12.49
CA ALA A 4 15.03 1.83 11.23
C ALA A 4 14.33 3.19 11.12
N ALA A 5 14.17 3.69 9.89
CA ALA A 5 13.28 4.80 9.58
C ALA A 5 11.86 4.27 9.37
N GLN A 6 10.87 5.03 9.83
CA GLN A 6 9.45 4.71 9.68
C GLN A 6 8.72 5.87 9.01
N ILE A 7 7.99 5.58 7.93
CA ILE A 7 7.29 6.54 7.11
C ILE A 7 5.80 6.18 7.14
N ARG A 8 4.95 7.11 7.55
CA ARG A 8 3.50 6.92 7.58
C ARG A 8 2.88 7.54 6.33
N LEU A 9 2.08 6.77 5.61
CA LEU A 9 1.45 7.14 4.36
C LEU A 9 -0.07 7.06 4.53
N GLU A 10 -0.72 8.20 4.67
CA GLU A 10 -2.18 8.27 4.71
C GLU A 10 -2.78 8.14 3.30
N ALA A 11 -3.89 7.42 3.21
CA ALA A 11 -4.73 7.34 2.03
C ALA A 11 -5.62 8.58 1.91
N ASN A 12 -5.89 9.00 0.67
CA ASN A 12 -6.84 10.05 0.36
C ASN A 12 -8.26 9.47 0.30
N GLY A 13 -8.97 9.55 1.43
CA GLY A 13 -10.28 8.93 1.61
C GLY A 13 -10.23 7.51 2.18
N PRO A 14 -11.36 6.80 2.24
CA PRO A 14 -11.43 5.44 2.76
C PRO A 14 -10.43 4.48 2.11
N PHE A 15 -10.03 3.45 2.84
CA PHE A 15 -9.04 2.46 2.41
C PHE A 15 -9.55 1.06 2.74
N ASP A 16 -9.90 0.28 1.72
CA ASP A 16 -10.23 -1.14 1.89
C ASP A 16 -8.94 -1.95 2.16
N ARG A 17 -8.54 -1.97 3.43
CA ARG A 17 -7.34 -2.66 3.92
C ARG A 17 -7.36 -4.14 3.58
N GLU A 18 -8.52 -4.79 3.62
CA GLU A 18 -8.62 -6.23 3.36
C GLU A 18 -8.48 -6.55 1.86
N ALA A 19 -8.97 -5.68 0.97
CA ALA A 19 -8.64 -5.76 -0.45
C ALA A 19 -7.14 -5.66 -0.70
N ALA A 20 -6.50 -4.67 -0.08
CA ALA A 20 -5.07 -4.44 -0.24
C ALA A 20 -4.26 -5.61 0.31
N ARG A 21 -4.61 -6.15 1.48
CA ARG A 21 -4.02 -7.37 2.06
C ARG A 21 -4.20 -8.59 1.15
N THR A 22 -5.40 -8.79 0.60
CA THR A 22 -5.68 -9.89 -0.32
C THR A 22 -4.81 -9.77 -1.57
N SER A 23 -4.64 -8.55 -2.11
CA SER A 23 -3.73 -8.31 -3.23
C SER A 23 -2.29 -8.66 -2.88
N LEU A 24 -1.82 -8.32 -1.66
CA LEU A 24 -0.50 -8.74 -1.18
C LEU A 24 -0.33 -10.26 -1.20
N ALA A 25 -1.31 -10.99 -0.68
CA ALA A 25 -1.27 -12.45 -0.63
C ALA A 25 -1.29 -13.09 -2.03
N VAL A 26 -2.12 -12.58 -2.95
CA VAL A 26 -2.26 -13.12 -4.30
C VAL A 26 -0.99 -12.93 -5.15
N HIS A 27 -0.26 -11.83 -4.95
CA HIS A 27 0.94 -11.51 -5.73
C HIS A 27 2.25 -11.81 -4.97
N ALA A 28 2.18 -12.48 -3.82
CA ALA A 28 3.36 -12.91 -3.09
C ALA A 28 4.16 -13.93 -3.93
N VAL A 29 5.45 -13.68 -4.13
CA VAL A 29 6.35 -14.60 -4.82
C VAL A 29 7.30 -15.19 -3.80
N GLU A 30 7.30 -16.52 -3.70
CA GLU A 30 8.17 -17.25 -2.78
C GLU A 30 9.64 -16.89 -3.02
N GLY A 31 10.37 -16.61 -1.94
CA GLY A 31 11.78 -16.21 -1.99
C GLY A 31 12.03 -14.73 -2.32
N LEU A 32 11.05 -14.00 -2.87
CA LEU A 32 11.15 -12.55 -3.12
C LEU A 32 10.36 -11.71 -2.12
N HIS A 33 9.23 -12.24 -1.66
CA HIS A 33 8.35 -11.59 -0.70
C HIS A 33 8.31 -12.40 0.59
N LEU A 34 8.42 -11.70 1.73
CA LEU A 34 8.12 -12.25 3.03
C LEU A 34 6.79 -11.65 3.51
N LEU A 35 5.73 -12.44 3.42
CA LEU A 35 4.41 -12.08 3.96
C LEU A 35 4.28 -12.67 5.37
N GLU A 36 3.97 -11.83 6.35
CA GLU A 36 3.78 -12.29 7.73
C GLU A 36 2.40 -12.92 7.91
N GLY A 37 2.23 -14.19 7.53
CA GLY A 37 1.01 -14.97 7.77
C GLY A 37 -0.29 -14.26 7.33
N ALA A 38 -1.29 -14.23 8.21
CA ALA A 38 -2.55 -13.52 7.96
C ALA A 38 -2.48 -11.99 8.17
N SER A 39 -1.30 -11.46 8.51
CA SER A 39 -1.13 -10.02 8.69
C SER A 39 -1.19 -9.28 7.36
N ALA A 40 -1.30 -7.96 7.43
CA ALA A 40 -1.17 -7.08 6.28
C ALA A 40 0.23 -6.48 6.17
N THR A 41 1.25 -7.26 6.56
CA THR A 41 2.65 -6.86 6.50
C THR A 41 3.41 -7.67 5.46
N MET A 42 4.10 -6.98 4.56
CA MET A 42 4.99 -7.59 3.57
C MET A 42 6.36 -6.94 3.55
N THR A 43 7.40 -7.76 3.50
CA THR A 43 8.77 -7.31 3.24
C THR A 43 9.19 -7.68 1.82
N ARG A 44 9.77 -6.73 1.09
CA ARG A 44 10.34 -6.94 -0.25
C ARG A 44 11.54 -6.04 -0.50
N TRP A 45 12.31 -6.36 -1.54
CA TRP A 45 13.32 -5.46 -2.09
C TRP A 45 12.69 -4.47 -3.07
N VAL A 46 13.19 -3.24 -3.03
CA VAL A 46 12.95 -2.19 -4.04
C VAL A 46 14.28 -1.61 -4.47
N ASP A 47 14.46 -1.43 -5.78
CA ASP A 47 15.66 -0.79 -6.34
C ASP A 47 15.49 0.72 -6.35
N VAL A 48 16.34 1.51 -5.68
CA VAL A 48 16.34 2.97 -5.79
C VAL A 48 17.68 3.38 -6.38
N HIS A 49 17.64 3.95 -7.59
CA HIS A 49 18.82 4.36 -8.34
C HIS A 49 19.89 3.26 -8.55
N GLY A 50 19.48 2.00 -8.69
CA GLY A 50 20.39 0.86 -8.88
C GLY A 50 20.85 0.19 -7.59
N ASP A 51 20.47 0.73 -6.43
CA ASP A 51 20.78 0.16 -5.12
C ASP A 51 19.54 -0.53 -4.50
N PRO A 52 19.66 -1.77 -4.00
CA PRO A 52 18.54 -2.48 -3.40
C PRO A 52 18.28 -2.08 -1.95
N TYR A 53 17.03 -1.78 -1.63
CA TYR A 53 16.56 -1.48 -0.27
C TYR A 53 15.48 -2.48 0.15
N ALA A 54 15.68 -3.13 1.31
CA ALA A 54 14.64 -3.93 1.93
C ALA A 54 13.66 -3.00 2.64
N ILE A 55 12.39 -3.10 2.29
CA ILE A 55 11.31 -2.35 2.92
C ILE A 55 10.29 -3.32 3.50
N THR A 56 9.74 -2.96 4.66
CA THR A 56 8.58 -3.63 5.24
C THR A 56 7.41 -2.68 5.17
N VAL A 57 6.34 -3.08 4.50
CA VAL A 57 5.09 -2.32 4.40
C VAL A 57 4.04 -3.01 5.25
N SER A 58 3.49 -2.31 6.22
CA SER A 58 2.34 -2.73 7.02
C SER A 58 1.13 -1.90 6.61
N LEU A 59 0.07 -2.56 6.15
CA LEU A 59 -1.19 -1.89 5.83
C LEU A 59 -1.97 -1.59 7.11
N GLU A 60 -2.34 -0.33 7.25
CA GLU A 60 -3.08 0.25 8.36
C GLU A 60 -4.54 0.47 7.95
N GLU A 61 -5.42 0.80 8.89
CA GLU A 61 -6.83 1.11 8.60
C GLU A 61 -7.01 2.33 7.67
N THR A 62 -6.06 3.27 7.67
CA THR A 62 -6.13 4.52 6.90
C THR A 62 -5.02 4.69 5.87
N GLY A 63 -4.26 3.62 5.58
CA GLY A 63 -3.16 3.68 4.62
C GLY A 63 -2.07 2.65 4.92
N ALA A 64 -0.81 3.08 5.01
CA ALA A 64 0.31 2.19 5.24
C ALA A 64 1.44 2.81 6.08
N THR A 65 2.17 1.96 6.78
CA THR A 65 3.45 2.27 7.43
C THR A 65 4.56 1.56 6.68
N VAL A 66 5.62 2.29 6.32
CA VAL A 66 6.82 1.74 5.67
C VAL A 66 8.00 1.82 6.63
N THR A 67 8.68 0.70 6.84
CA THR A 67 9.92 0.61 7.61
C THR A 67 11.10 0.29 6.69
N THR A 68 12.20 1.01 6.84
CA THR A 68 13.43 0.83 6.03
C THR A 68 14.69 1.04 6.86
N GLY A 69 15.80 0.40 6.45
CA GLY A 69 17.09 0.50 7.14
C GLY A 69 17.88 1.77 6.81
N THR A 70 17.53 2.50 5.74
CA THR A 70 18.24 3.71 5.32
C THR A 70 17.76 4.96 6.07
N ARG A 71 18.67 5.91 6.26
CA ARG A 71 18.36 7.26 6.77
C ARG A 71 18.44 8.34 5.70
N ASP A 72 18.73 7.96 4.46
CA ASP A 72 18.75 8.90 3.35
C ASP A 72 17.33 9.39 3.07
N ALA A 73 17.10 10.70 3.22
CA ALA A 73 15.79 11.30 3.05
C ALA A 73 15.30 11.20 1.59
N GLY A 74 16.18 11.38 0.61
CA GLY A 74 15.81 11.30 -0.81
C GLY A 74 15.40 9.88 -1.21
N VAL A 75 16.14 8.88 -0.73
CA VAL A 75 15.76 7.46 -0.92
C VAL A 75 14.43 7.16 -0.23
N ASN A 76 14.23 7.66 0.99
CA ASN A 76 12.99 7.47 1.73
C ASN A 76 11.77 8.10 1.03
N ASP A 77 11.94 9.28 0.44
CA ASP A 77 10.89 9.95 -0.34
C ASP A 77 10.52 9.14 -1.60
N GLU A 78 11.51 8.55 -2.29
CA GLU A 78 11.25 7.70 -3.45
C GLU A 78 10.57 6.37 -3.06
N ILE A 79 11.01 5.74 -1.97
CA ILE A 79 10.34 4.56 -1.40
C ILE A 79 8.88 4.89 -1.07
N ALA A 80 8.64 6.03 -0.40
CA ALA A 80 7.31 6.49 -0.06
C ALA A 80 6.43 6.69 -1.31
N ALA A 81 6.95 7.35 -2.34
CA ALA A 81 6.25 7.57 -3.60
C ALA A 81 5.89 6.25 -4.30
N ARG A 82 6.78 5.25 -4.28
CA ARG A 82 6.52 3.92 -4.85
C ARG A 82 5.43 3.17 -4.09
N VAL A 83 5.45 3.21 -2.76
CA VAL A 83 4.40 2.57 -1.94
C VAL A 83 3.06 3.30 -2.12
N ARG A 84 3.05 4.63 -2.20
CA ARG A 84 1.86 5.41 -2.56
C ARG A 84 1.29 4.97 -3.91
N HIS A 85 2.14 4.82 -4.92
CA HIS A 85 1.72 4.37 -6.24
C HIS A 85 1.20 2.92 -6.25
N TRP A 86 1.86 2.03 -5.51
CA TRP A 86 1.50 0.62 -5.39
C TRP A 86 0.09 0.44 -4.81
N PHE A 87 -0.27 1.18 -3.76
CA PHE A 87 -1.60 1.08 -3.14
C PHE A 87 -2.58 2.17 -3.59
N ASP A 88 -2.20 2.99 -4.57
CA ASP A 88 -3.01 4.10 -5.09
C ASP A 88 -3.50 5.06 -4.01
N LEU A 89 -2.62 5.38 -3.05
CA LEU A 89 -2.98 6.11 -1.83
C LEU A 89 -3.40 7.57 -2.10
N ASP A 90 -3.00 8.15 -3.23
CA ASP A 90 -3.26 9.56 -3.53
C ASP A 90 -4.64 9.81 -4.19
N THR A 91 -5.26 8.76 -4.73
CA THR A 91 -6.60 8.84 -5.36
C THR A 91 -7.66 9.21 -4.33
N ASP A 92 -8.46 10.25 -4.60
CA ASP A 92 -9.63 10.61 -3.78
C ASP A 92 -10.75 9.58 -3.97
N THR A 93 -10.75 8.53 -3.14
CA THR A 93 -11.82 7.53 -3.16
C THR A 93 -13.12 8.07 -2.62
N SER A 94 -13.11 9.13 -1.81
CA SER A 94 -14.37 9.70 -1.30
C SER A 94 -15.19 10.35 -2.43
N ALA A 95 -14.52 10.96 -3.41
CA ALA A 95 -15.19 11.46 -4.62
C ALA A 95 -15.69 10.32 -5.50
N ILE A 96 -14.88 9.27 -5.69
CA ILE A 96 -15.25 8.09 -6.50
C ILE A 96 -16.43 7.35 -5.89
N ASP A 97 -16.35 7.00 -4.60
CA ASP A 97 -17.40 6.28 -3.87
C ASP A 97 -18.71 7.08 -3.88
N ARG A 98 -18.65 8.40 -3.74
CA ARG A 98 -19.85 9.26 -3.82
C ARG A 98 -20.47 9.23 -5.22
N HIS A 99 -19.65 9.26 -6.26
CA HIS A 99 -20.13 9.24 -7.63
C HIS A 99 -20.72 7.88 -8.00
N LEU A 100 -19.98 6.80 -7.77
CA LEU A 100 -20.43 5.43 -8.05
C LEU A 100 -21.58 5.01 -7.14
N GLY A 101 -21.55 5.42 -5.87
CA GLY A 101 -22.61 5.10 -4.90
C GLY A 101 -23.96 5.75 -5.20
N ALA A 102 -23.99 6.79 -6.05
CA ALA A 102 -25.23 7.39 -6.54
C ALA A 102 -25.86 6.57 -7.69
N ASP A 103 -25.11 5.67 -8.32
CA ASP A 103 -25.61 4.78 -9.36
C ASP A 103 -26.19 3.50 -8.73
N PRO A 104 -27.48 3.15 -8.97
CA PRO A 104 -28.08 1.94 -8.41
C PRO A 104 -27.36 0.64 -8.76
N PHE A 105 -26.63 0.58 -9.86
CA PHE A 105 -25.87 -0.59 -10.28
C PHE A 105 -24.62 -0.83 -9.42
N PHE A 106 -24.02 0.23 -8.87
CA PHE A 106 -22.79 0.16 -8.07
C PHE A 106 -23.00 0.46 -6.57
N ALA A 107 -24.17 0.96 -6.19
CA ALA A 107 -24.46 1.44 -4.82
C ALA A 107 -24.22 0.38 -3.73
N GLU A 108 -24.51 -0.90 -4.01
CA GLU A 108 -24.29 -1.98 -3.06
C GLU A 108 -22.80 -2.29 -2.89
N GLN A 109 -22.08 -2.42 -3.99
CA GLN A 109 -20.67 -2.77 -4.01
C GLN A 109 -19.83 -1.69 -3.32
N VAL A 110 -20.16 -0.41 -3.54
CA VAL A 110 -19.49 0.71 -2.85
C VAL A 110 -19.77 0.69 -1.35
N ARG A 111 -21.01 0.38 -0.94
CA ARG A 111 -21.40 0.29 0.48
C ARG A 111 -20.67 -0.86 1.20
N GLU A 112 -20.51 -1.99 0.52
CA GLU A 112 -19.81 -3.16 1.05
C GLU A 112 -18.29 -2.94 1.15
N ARG A 113 -17.73 -2.17 0.21
CA ARG A 113 -16.27 -2.01 0.05
C ARG A 113 -15.86 -0.56 -0.22
N PRO A 114 -16.08 0.36 0.74
CA PRO A 114 -15.68 1.75 0.58
C PRO A 114 -14.16 1.87 0.46
N GLY A 115 -13.68 2.71 -0.45
CA GLY A 115 -12.25 2.95 -0.62
C GLY A 115 -11.49 1.79 -1.28
N LEU A 116 -12.16 0.99 -2.10
CA LEU A 116 -11.49 0.00 -2.94
C LEU A 116 -10.52 0.69 -3.92
N ARG A 117 -9.31 0.15 -4.05
CA ARG A 117 -8.22 0.76 -4.83
C ARG A 117 -7.61 -0.21 -5.83
N MET A 118 -7.05 0.34 -6.90
CA MET A 118 -6.25 -0.40 -7.86
C MET A 118 -4.84 -0.63 -7.30
N SER A 119 -4.62 -1.78 -6.67
CA SER A 119 -3.27 -2.16 -6.24
C SER A 119 -2.41 -2.55 -7.46
N ARG A 120 -1.26 -1.88 -7.61
CA ARG A 120 -0.37 -1.98 -8.77
C ARG A 120 0.86 -2.80 -8.42
N PHE A 121 0.78 -4.11 -8.61
CA PHE A 121 1.95 -4.98 -8.52
C PHE A 121 2.79 -4.85 -9.79
N GLN A 122 3.83 -4.02 -9.72
CA GLN A 122 4.89 -4.05 -10.71
C GLN A 122 5.94 -5.09 -10.28
N SER A 123 6.21 -6.02 -11.19
CA SER A 123 7.34 -6.95 -11.17
C SER A 123 8.63 -6.22 -11.50
#